data_AF-A0A954UA23-F1
#
_entry.id   AF-A0A954UA23-F1
#
_cell.length_a   1.000
_cell.length_b   1.000
_cell.length_c   1.000
_cell.angle_alpha   90.00
_cell.angle_beta   90.00
_cell.angle_gamma   90.00
#
_symmetry.space_group_name_H-M   'P 1'
#
loop_
_entity.id
_entity.type
_entity.pdbx_description
1 polymer ?
#
loop_
_entity_poly.entity_id
_entity_poly.type
_entity_poly.pdbx_seq_one_letter_code
_entity_poly.pdbx_strand_id
1 'polypeptide(L)'
;KTFCQLAGATIPSDVQPIDGRSLLPLLENPKADWKDRVLFVHQGRWEKGADPNGSKFKNCAVRTTRWRFVNNKELYDISMDPYEAANVAEDHPDLIAKLRNAYDRWWEETLPLMVNEDAPYAPHQPQAVRYEKQLAERGIPDWIPPQL
;
A
#
# COMPACT_ATOMS: atom_id res chain seq x y z
N LYS A 1 -13.33 -4.40 0.27
CA LYS A 1 -14.64 -4.31 -0.43
C LYS A 1 -14.93 -5.56 -1.26
N THR A 2 -14.05 -5.97 -2.19
CA THR A 2 -14.25 -7.16 -3.04
C THR A 2 -14.62 -8.43 -2.25
N PHE A 3 -13.82 -8.81 -1.24
CA PHE A 3 -14.10 -10.03 -0.46
C PHE A 3 -15.39 -9.95 0.34
N CYS A 4 -15.71 -8.80 0.95
CA CYS A 4 -16.99 -8.63 1.66
C CYS A 4 -18.17 -8.85 0.70
N GLN A 5 -18.12 -8.28 -0.50
CA GLN A 5 -19.17 -8.49 -1.51
C GLN A 5 -19.27 -9.93 -1.97
N LEU A 6 -18.14 -10.58 -2.28
CA LEU A 6 -18.11 -12.00 -2.66
C LEU A 6 -18.67 -12.92 -1.56
N ALA A 7 -18.44 -12.57 -0.29
CA ALA A 7 -18.92 -13.33 0.86
C ALA A 7 -20.35 -12.96 1.30
N GLY A 8 -21.00 -11.97 0.66
CA GLY A 8 -22.28 -11.43 1.13
C GLY A 8 -22.22 -10.74 2.49
N ALA A 9 -21.02 -10.31 2.92
CA ALA A 9 -20.79 -9.67 4.20
C ALA A 9 -20.93 -8.15 4.13
N THR A 10 -21.61 -7.57 5.12
CA THR A 10 -21.71 -6.11 5.29
C THR A 10 -20.46 -5.58 5.97
N ILE A 11 -19.91 -4.48 5.45
CA ILE A 11 -18.82 -3.74 6.11
C ILE A 11 -19.45 -2.87 7.21
N PRO A 12 -19.08 -3.04 8.49
CA PRO A 12 -19.62 -2.21 9.57
C PRO A 12 -19.34 -0.73 9.35
N SER A 13 -20.21 0.16 9.82
CA SER A 13 -20.05 1.61 9.61
C SER A 13 -19.09 2.29 10.59
N ASP A 14 -18.68 1.59 11.64
CA ASP A 14 -17.81 2.05 12.73
C ASP A 14 -16.33 1.70 12.52
N VAL A 15 -15.99 1.01 11.43
CA VAL A 15 -14.59 0.75 11.06
C VAL A 15 -13.96 1.94 10.33
N GLN A 16 -12.62 1.97 10.31
CA GLN A 16 -11.87 2.92 9.49
C GLN A 16 -12.36 2.90 8.02
N PRO A 17 -12.53 4.07 7.39
CA PRO A 17 -12.87 4.16 5.98
C PRO A 17 -11.94 3.33 5.09
N ILE A 18 -12.52 2.61 4.13
CA ILE A 18 -11.77 1.75 3.20
C ILE A 18 -11.61 2.46 1.86
N ASP A 19 -10.37 2.82 1.54
CA ASP A 19 -9.98 3.54 0.29
C ASP A 19 -10.05 2.67 -0.97
N GLY A 20 -10.01 1.35 -0.79
CA GLY A 20 -10.09 0.39 -1.88
C GLY A 20 -11.44 0.46 -2.60
N ARG A 21 -11.42 0.25 -3.92
CA ARG A 21 -12.63 -0.04 -4.72
C ARG A 21 -12.80 -1.54 -4.89
N SER A 22 -14.04 -1.99 -5.07
CA SER A 22 -14.27 -3.40 -5.40
C SER A 22 -13.81 -3.71 -6.81
N LEU A 23 -13.11 -4.83 -6.98
CA LEU A 23 -12.74 -5.39 -8.29
C LEU A 23 -13.85 -6.25 -8.90
N LEU A 24 -14.94 -6.48 -8.17
CA LEU A 24 -16.03 -7.36 -8.61
C LEU A 24 -16.55 -7.04 -10.03
N PRO A 25 -16.74 -5.76 -10.43
CA PRO A 25 -17.18 -5.44 -11.79
C PRO A 25 -16.23 -5.98 -12.88
N LEU A 26 -14.93 -6.01 -12.63
CA LEU A 26 -13.93 -6.56 -13.57
C LEU A 26 -13.90 -8.09 -13.57
N LEU A 27 -14.19 -8.72 -12.43
CA LEU A 27 -14.28 -10.17 -12.32
C LEU A 27 -15.51 -10.71 -13.06
N GLU A 28 -16.62 -9.96 -13.04
CA GLU A 28 -17.86 -10.32 -13.72
C GLU A 28 -17.84 -9.96 -15.21
N ASN A 29 -17.20 -8.84 -15.56
CA ASN A 29 -17.09 -8.39 -16.94
C ASN A 29 -15.69 -7.79 -17.19
N PRO A 30 -14.82 -8.46 -17.97
CA PRO A 30 -13.49 -7.94 -18.28
C PRO A 30 -13.51 -6.64 -19.12
N LYS A 31 -14.67 -6.26 -19.68
CA LYS A 31 -14.90 -5.01 -20.42
C LYS A 31 -15.61 -3.93 -19.60
N ALA A 32 -15.77 -4.10 -18.29
CA ALA A 32 -16.39 -3.09 -17.44
C ALA A 32 -15.60 -1.78 -17.49
N ASP A 33 -16.31 -0.64 -17.48
CA ASP A 33 -15.66 0.67 -17.37
C ASP A 33 -14.84 0.73 -16.08
N TRP A 34 -13.58 1.15 -16.20
CA TRP A 34 -12.63 1.15 -15.11
C TRP A 34 -11.78 2.40 -15.14
N LYS A 35 -12.29 3.43 -14.47
CA LYS A 35 -11.63 4.74 -14.40
C LYS A 35 -10.21 4.61 -13.85
N ASP A 36 -9.29 5.34 -14.48
CA ASP A 36 -7.95 5.55 -13.96
C ASP A 36 -8.01 6.20 -12.57
N ARG A 37 -7.02 5.92 -11.73
CA ARG A 37 -6.91 6.49 -10.39
C ARG A 37 -5.46 6.71 -10.01
N VAL A 38 -5.25 7.65 -9.11
CA VAL A 38 -3.96 7.86 -8.48
C VAL A 38 -3.78 6.83 -7.37
N LEU A 39 -2.67 6.11 -7.42
CA LEU A 39 -2.22 5.12 -6.45
C LEU A 39 -0.95 5.62 -5.78
N PHE A 40 -0.81 5.31 -4.50
CA PHE A 40 0.32 5.74 -3.69
C PHE A 40 1.03 4.51 -3.14
N VAL A 41 2.35 4.50 -3.27
CA VAL A 41 3.25 3.54 -2.63
C VAL A 41 4.24 4.34 -1.82
N HIS A 42 4.44 3.98 -0.55
CA HIS A 42 5.33 4.70 0.34
C HIS A 42 5.94 3.77 1.37
N GLN A 43 7.23 3.94 1.63
CA GLN A 43 7.89 3.30 2.76
C GLN A 43 7.60 4.09 4.05
N GLY A 44 6.55 3.72 4.78
CA GLY A 44 6.20 4.30 6.09
C GLY A 44 7.12 3.84 7.22
N ARG A 45 8.44 4.05 7.11
CA ARG A 45 9.42 3.65 8.13
C ARG A 45 10.49 4.73 8.33
N TRP A 46 10.73 5.10 9.58
CA TRP A 46 11.76 6.05 10.00
C TRP A 46 12.26 5.69 11.40
N GLU A 47 13.32 6.37 11.85
CA GLU A 47 13.86 6.22 13.20
C GLU A 47 12.87 6.72 14.25
N LYS A 48 12.86 6.06 15.42
CA LYS A 48 11.99 6.43 16.53
C LYS A 48 12.23 7.89 16.94
N GLY A 49 11.17 8.68 17.07
CA GLY A 49 11.22 10.09 17.46
C GLY A 49 11.77 11.06 16.39
N ALA A 50 12.06 10.58 15.18
CA ALA A 50 12.39 11.46 14.06
C ALA A 50 11.13 12.14 13.52
N ASP A 51 11.28 13.35 12.94
CA ASP A 51 10.19 14.00 12.20
C ASP A 51 9.85 13.16 10.95
N PRO A 52 8.63 12.60 10.86
CA PRO A 52 8.21 11.81 9.70
C PRO A 52 8.28 12.57 8.37
N ASN A 53 8.15 13.90 8.39
CA ASN A 53 8.20 14.72 7.18
C ASN A 53 9.57 14.64 6.49
N GLY A 54 10.64 14.31 7.24
CA GLY A 54 11.96 14.02 6.66
C GLY A 54 12.00 12.75 5.80
N SER A 55 10.94 11.93 5.84
CA SER A 55 10.79 10.71 5.04
C SER A 55 9.69 10.81 3.98
N LYS A 56 8.93 11.91 3.92
CA LYS A 56 7.77 12.12 3.03
C LYS A 56 8.01 11.71 1.59
N PHE A 57 9.18 12.01 1.03
CA PHE A 57 9.52 11.73 -0.38
C PHE A 57 10.59 10.64 -0.55
N LYS A 58 10.81 9.80 0.47
CA LYS A 58 11.78 8.69 0.42
C LYS A 58 11.06 7.40 0.06
N ASN A 59 11.59 6.68 -0.93
CA ASN A 59 11.11 5.37 -1.35
C ASN A 59 9.59 5.35 -1.59
N CYS A 60 9.14 6.30 -2.40
CA CYS A 60 7.74 6.55 -2.68
C CYS A 60 7.44 6.63 -4.17
N ALA A 61 6.21 6.34 -4.56
CA ALA A 61 5.75 6.51 -5.93
C ALA A 61 4.27 6.89 -5.99
N VAL A 62 3.95 7.80 -6.92
CA VAL A 62 2.59 8.10 -7.37
C VAL A 62 2.37 7.40 -8.70
N ARG A 63 1.31 6.62 -8.82
CA ARG A 63 1.04 5.78 -10.00
C ARG A 63 -0.34 6.08 -10.56
N THR A 64 -0.43 6.14 -11.88
CA THR A 64 -1.68 6.10 -12.64
C THR A 64 -1.60 4.93 -13.63
N THR A 65 -2.60 4.74 -14.48
CA THR A 65 -2.53 3.76 -15.57
C THR A 65 -1.31 4.00 -16.48
N ARG A 66 -0.97 5.26 -16.75
CA ARG A 66 0.11 5.63 -17.68
C ARG A 66 1.41 6.02 -16.98
N TRP A 67 1.32 6.76 -15.89
CA TRP A 67 2.48 7.46 -15.31
C TRP A 67 2.93 6.83 -14.00
N ARG A 68 4.26 6.79 -13.80
CA ARG A 68 4.87 6.57 -12.49
C ARG A 68 5.80 7.72 -12.13
N PHE A 69 5.48 8.43 -11.04
CA PHE A 69 6.28 9.51 -10.49
C PHE A 69 6.96 9.04 -9.22
N VAL A 70 8.29 8.96 -9.22
CA VAL A 70 9.10 8.28 -8.20
C VAL A 70 9.91 9.29 -7.40
N ASN A 71 9.91 9.13 -6.06
CA ASN A 71 10.74 9.88 -5.12
C ASN A 71 10.73 11.40 -5.31
N ASN A 72 9.60 11.92 -5.79
CA ASN A 72 9.40 13.33 -6.09
C ASN A 72 10.38 13.93 -7.12
N LYS A 73 10.97 13.10 -7.99
CA LYS A 73 12.09 13.45 -8.88
C LYS A 73 11.94 12.94 -10.31
N GLU A 74 11.55 11.69 -10.47
CA GLU A 74 11.60 11.00 -11.77
C GLU A 74 10.18 10.68 -12.24
N LEU A 75 9.91 10.84 -13.52
CA LEU A 75 8.63 10.54 -14.13
C LEU A 75 8.82 9.59 -15.32
N TYR A 76 8.06 8.50 -15.34
CA TYR A 76 8.10 7.47 -16.36
C TYR A 76 6.73 7.28 -17.01
N ASP A 77 6.70 7.19 -18.34
CA ASP A 77 5.53 6.78 -19.11
C ASP A 77 5.49 5.24 -19.24
N ILE A 78 4.86 4.57 -18.29
CA ILE A 78 4.80 3.10 -18.23
C ILE A 78 4.10 2.48 -19.44
N SER A 79 3.27 3.24 -20.17
CA SER A 79 2.60 2.72 -21.37
C SER A 79 3.57 2.51 -22.54
N MET A 80 4.67 3.27 -22.57
CA MET A 80 5.70 3.24 -23.61
C MET A 80 7.05 2.72 -23.10
N ASP A 81 7.30 2.87 -21.80
CA ASP A 81 8.53 2.52 -21.10
C ASP A 81 8.22 1.69 -19.83
N PRO A 82 7.86 0.40 -19.99
CA PRO A 82 7.52 -0.47 -18.87
C PRO A 82 8.72 -0.79 -17.96
N TYR A 83 9.94 -0.53 -18.42
CA TYR A 83 11.19 -0.78 -17.70
C TYR A 83 11.72 0.45 -16.96
N GLU A 84 11.07 1.61 -17.11
CA GLU A 84 11.45 2.86 -16.45
C GLU A 84 12.88 3.29 -16.83
N ALA A 85 13.23 3.17 -18.11
CA ALA A 85 14.54 3.51 -18.63
C ALA A 85 14.71 5.01 -18.95
N ALA A 86 13.63 5.72 -19.28
CA ALA A 86 13.66 7.11 -19.72
C ALA A 86 12.89 8.03 -18.77
N ASN A 87 13.63 8.82 -17.98
CA ASN A 87 13.04 9.85 -17.14
C ASN A 87 12.61 11.06 -18.00
N VAL A 88 11.31 11.34 -18.02
CA VAL A 88 10.68 12.44 -18.80
C VAL A 88 10.18 13.57 -17.90
N ALA A 89 10.69 13.69 -16.68
CA ALA A 89 10.22 14.68 -15.70
C ALA A 89 10.32 16.14 -16.19
N GLU A 90 11.42 16.49 -16.85
CA GLU A 90 11.69 17.87 -17.30
C GLU A 90 10.67 18.35 -18.35
N ASP A 91 10.13 17.43 -19.16
CA ASP A 91 9.17 17.72 -20.22
C ASP A 91 7.71 17.82 -19.72
N HIS A 92 7.45 17.49 -18.45
CA HIS A 92 6.10 17.35 -17.90
C HIS A 92 5.89 18.06 -16.53
N PRO A 93 6.24 19.35 -16.39
CA PRO A 93 6.14 20.06 -15.11
C PRO A 93 4.71 20.15 -14.56
N ASP A 94 3.72 20.36 -15.43
CA ASP A 94 2.30 20.46 -15.01
C ASP A 94 1.78 19.14 -14.45
N LEU A 95 2.19 18.02 -15.05
CA LEU A 95 1.83 16.69 -14.58
C LEU A 95 2.50 16.38 -13.24
N ILE A 96 3.78 16.73 -13.10
CA ILE A 96 4.50 16.62 -11.81
C ILE A 96 3.76 17.40 -10.73
N ALA A 97 3.38 18.65 -10.99
CA ALA A 97 2.65 19.47 -10.03
C ALA A 97 1.33 18.80 -9.62
N LYS A 98 0.58 18.26 -10.58
CA LYS A 98 -0.66 17.52 -10.31
C LYS A 98 -0.44 16.27 -9.44
N LEU A 99 0.55 15.44 -9.77
CA LEU A 99 0.84 14.21 -9.05
C LEU A 99 1.41 14.49 -7.65
N ARG A 100 2.26 15.51 -7.52
CA ARG A 100 2.79 16.00 -6.23
C ARG A 100 1.67 16.49 -5.33
N ASN A 101 0.76 17.34 -5.83
CA ASN A 101 -0.38 17.83 -5.06
C ASN A 101 -1.28 16.69 -4.57
N ALA A 102 -1.48 15.65 -5.39
CA ALA A 102 -2.24 14.47 -4.97
C ALA A 102 -1.52 13.69 -3.85
N TYR A 103 -0.20 13.57 -3.94
CA TYR A 103 0.62 12.92 -2.93
C TYR A 103 0.68 13.70 -1.62
N ASP A 104 0.78 15.03 -1.68
CA ASP A 104 0.80 15.88 -0.50
C ASP A 104 -0.47 15.73 0.33
N ARG A 105 -1.63 15.71 -0.34
CA ARG A 105 -2.92 15.44 0.31
C ARG A 105 -2.97 14.05 0.93
N TRP A 106 -2.54 13.03 0.19
CA TRP A 106 -2.49 11.67 0.70
C TRP A 106 -1.57 11.56 1.92
N TRP A 107 -0.43 12.24 1.93
CA TRP A 107 0.49 12.28 3.07
C TRP A 107 -0.15 12.88 4.31
N GLU A 108 -0.82 14.03 4.17
CA GLU A 108 -1.53 14.69 5.28
C GLU A 108 -2.62 13.79 5.89
N GLU A 109 -3.38 13.10 5.04
CA GLU A 109 -4.46 12.19 5.47
C GLU A 109 -3.92 10.91 6.15
N THR A 110 -2.78 10.39 5.67
CA THR A 110 -2.24 9.10 6.13
C THR A 110 -1.22 9.20 7.25
N LEU A 111 -0.52 10.32 7.38
CA LEU A 111 0.54 10.48 8.38
C LEU A 111 0.07 10.16 9.81
N PRO A 112 -1.09 10.66 10.30
CA PRO A 112 -1.57 10.32 11.64
C PRO A 112 -1.86 8.83 11.84
N LEU A 113 -2.08 8.08 10.76
CA LEU A 113 -2.35 6.64 10.77
C LEU A 113 -1.08 5.79 10.69
N MET A 114 0.05 6.39 10.29
CA MET A 114 1.35 5.72 10.18
C MET A 114 2.22 5.89 11.44
N VAL A 115 1.96 6.91 12.24
CA VAL A 115 2.75 7.23 13.44
C VAL A 115 2.24 6.42 14.64
N ASN A 116 3.11 5.58 15.20
CA ASN A 116 2.81 4.74 16.36
C ASN A 116 3.88 4.85 17.47
N GLU A 117 4.51 6.02 17.60
CA GLU A 117 5.67 6.27 18.48
C GLU A 117 5.38 5.97 19.97
N ASP A 118 4.13 6.18 20.39
CA ASP A 118 3.64 5.96 21.75
C ASP A 118 3.08 4.54 21.97
N ALA A 119 3.02 3.71 20.92
CA ALA A 119 2.55 2.34 21.06
C ALA A 119 3.55 1.54 21.91
N PRO A 120 3.09 0.89 23.01
CA PRO A 120 3.98 0.12 23.85
C PRO A 120 4.54 -1.07 23.06
N TYR A 121 5.83 -1.35 23.23
CA TYR A 121 6.40 -2.59 22.74
C TYR A 121 5.77 -3.78 23.47
N ALA A 122 5.56 -4.87 22.73
CA ALA A 122 5.22 -6.13 23.37
C ALA A 122 6.38 -6.56 24.30
N PRO A 123 6.11 -7.01 25.53
CA PRO A 123 7.16 -7.40 26.48
C PRO A 123 7.99 -8.60 25.98
N HIS A 124 7.38 -9.44 25.14
CA HIS A 124 8.02 -10.54 24.43
C HIS A 124 7.55 -10.56 22.98
N GLN A 125 8.40 -11.04 22.07
CA GLN A 125 8.03 -11.19 20.67
C GLN A 125 6.87 -12.21 20.53
N PRO A 126 5.65 -11.81 20.14
CA PRO A 126 4.47 -12.67 20.25
C PRO A 126 4.59 -13.96 19.42
N GLN A 127 5.28 -13.90 18.28
CA GLN A 127 5.51 -15.06 17.43
C GLN A 127 6.44 -16.09 18.09
N ALA A 128 7.49 -15.63 18.78
CA ALA A 128 8.38 -16.53 19.54
C ALA A 128 7.61 -17.22 20.67
N VAL A 129 6.81 -16.46 21.44
CA VAL A 129 5.96 -17.02 22.50
C VAL A 129 5.00 -18.08 21.95
N ARG A 130 4.33 -17.81 20.82
CA ARG A 130 3.42 -18.77 20.18
C ARG A 130 4.16 -20.00 19.66
N TYR A 131 5.34 -19.81 19.08
CA TYR A 131 6.19 -20.88 18.58
C TYR A 131 6.63 -21.81 19.70
N GLU A 132 7.22 -21.27 20.78
CA GLU A 132 7.69 -22.07 21.92
C GLU A 132 6.54 -22.80 22.61
N LYS A 133 5.38 -22.13 22.76
CA LYS A 133 4.17 -22.76 23.28
C LYS A 133 3.72 -23.94 22.41
N GLN A 134 3.63 -23.74 21.10
CA GLN A 134 3.27 -24.81 20.17
C GLN A 134 4.27 -25.97 20.26
N LEU A 135 5.57 -25.67 20.26
CA LEU A 135 6.64 -26.66 20.34
C LEU A 135 6.51 -27.52 21.61
N ALA A 136 6.25 -26.89 22.76
CA ALA A 136 6.07 -27.58 24.03
C ALA A 136 4.77 -28.40 24.12
N GLU A 137 3.66 -27.90 23.57
CA GLU A 137 2.35 -28.56 23.70
C GLU A 137 2.16 -29.71 22.71
N ARG A 138 2.60 -29.54 21.46
CA ARG A 138 2.30 -30.47 20.36
C ARG A 138 3.45 -30.69 19.38
N GLY A 139 4.61 -30.08 19.62
CA GLY A 139 5.73 -30.10 18.68
C GLY A 139 5.50 -29.26 17.43
N ILE A 140 6.37 -29.44 16.44
CA ILE A 140 6.21 -28.91 15.09
C ILE A 140 5.77 -30.08 14.22
N PRO A 141 4.54 -30.08 13.67
CA PRO A 141 4.07 -31.18 12.85
C PRO A 141 4.90 -31.24 11.57
N ASP A 142 5.25 -32.45 11.14
CA ASP A 142 5.78 -32.67 9.81
C ASP A 142 4.72 -32.26 8.78
N TRP A 143 5.16 -31.56 7.73
CA TRP A 143 4.28 -31.19 6.64
C TRP A 143 3.89 -32.45 5.86
N ILE A 144 2.58 -32.70 5.74
CA ILE A 144 2.02 -33.78 4.94
C ILE A 144 1.33 -33.15 3.72
N PRO A 145 1.78 -33.42 2.49
CA PRO A 145 1.12 -32.92 1.29
C PRO A 145 -0.33 -33.41 1.21
N PRO A 146 -1.31 -32.57 0.84
CA PRO A 146 -2.67 -33.02 0.59
C PRO A 146 -2.71 -33.95 -0.63
N GLN A 147 -3.60 -34.96 -0.61
CA GLN A 147 -3.94 -35.68 -1.84
C GLN A 147 -4.79 -34.74 -2.71
N LEU A 148 -4.32 -34.53 -3.94
CA LEU A 148 -5.00 -33.77 -4.98
C LEU A 148 -6.02 -34.64 -5.72
#